data_AF-A0A151S1V1-F1
#
_entry.id   AF-A0A151S1V1-F1
#
_cell.length_a   1.000
_cell.length_b   1.000
_cell.length_c   1.000
_cell.angle_alpha   90.00
_cell.angle_beta   90.00
_cell.angle_gamma   90.00
#
_symmetry.space_group_name_H-M   'P 1'
#
loop_
_entity.id
_entity.type
_entity.pdbx_description
1 polymer ?
#
loop_
_entity_poly.entity_id
_entity_poly.type
_entity_poly.pdbx_seq_one_letter_code
_entity_poly.pdbx_strand_id
1 'polypeptide(L)'
;MASSASSSDHSASHTFSQSVTCKLDDRNFMTWQQQVTAVIRAHDLERFVVNPKIPLKFLTAEDRDSNTINPEYTVWDRKDSLLFSWLLSTLSESIQAHVVSCRHSYQIWDLVFQHFHSLTKVKAAQLHLELRMIKKGTRSCSEYLLRISTIIEMLASVGSPVSPYEHAECIIGGLPPEYDSNFRNYRLC
;
A
#
# COMPACT_ATOMS: atom_id res chain seq x y z
N MET A 1 35.79 32.38 -40.00
CA MET A 1 34.84 31.27 -40.23
C MET A 1 34.44 30.75 -38.85
N ALA A 2 33.24 31.08 -38.38
CA ALA A 2 32.74 30.65 -37.09
C ALA A 2 32.14 29.25 -37.24
N SER A 3 32.70 28.26 -36.54
CA SER A 3 32.18 26.90 -36.52
C SER A 3 30.95 26.83 -35.62
N SER A 4 29.80 26.57 -36.23
CA SER A 4 28.54 26.27 -35.55
C SER A 4 28.61 24.85 -34.98
N ALA A 5 28.69 24.72 -33.66
CA ALA A 5 28.49 23.44 -32.98
C ALA A 5 26.98 23.20 -32.85
N SER A 6 26.45 22.28 -33.66
CA SER A 6 25.09 21.77 -33.51
C SER A 6 25.03 20.85 -32.29
N SER A 7 24.45 21.33 -31.20
CA SER A 7 24.06 20.49 -30.07
C SER A 7 22.84 19.65 -30.45
N SER A 8 23.07 18.41 -30.87
CA SER A 8 22.04 17.40 -30.97
C SER A 8 21.67 16.92 -29.56
N ASP A 9 20.55 17.43 -29.05
CA ASP A 9 19.93 16.95 -27.80
C ASP A 9 19.60 15.46 -27.92
N HIS A 10 20.23 14.66 -27.08
CA HIS A 10 19.89 13.26 -26.91
C HIS A 10 18.49 13.16 -26.30
N SER A 11 17.53 12.63 -27.07
CA SER A 11 16.27 12.13 -26.53
C SER A 11 16.59 11.00 -25.56
N ALA A 12 16.76 11.33 -24.29
CA ALA A 12 16.92 10.34 -23.24
C ALA A 12 15.63 9.53 -23.19
N SER A 13 15.71 8.27 -23.59
CA SER A 13 14.64 7.31 -23.40
C SER A 13 14.35 7.25 -21.90
N HIS A 14 13.25 7.87 -21.46
CA HIS A 14 12.74 7.75 -20.10
C HIS A 14 12.13 6.37 -19.91
N THR A 15 12.95 5.33 -20.00
CA THR A 15 12.52 3.98 -19.67
C THR A 15 12.67 3.84 -18.16
N PHE A 16 11.64 3.35 -17.48
CA PHE A 16 11.76 2.93 -16.08
C PHE A 16 12.68 1.70 -16.01
N SER A 17 13.99 1.93 -15.97
CA SER A 17 15.00 0.88 -15.90
C SER A 17 15.07 0.22 -14.52
N GLN A 18 14.42 0.82 -13.51
CA GLN A 18 14.36 0.32 -12.15
C GLN A 18 13.19 -0.66 -12.02
N SER A 19 13.52 -1.94 -12.07
CA SER A 19 12.59 -3.04 -11.87
C SER A 19 12.18 -3.13 -10.41
N VAL A 20 10.87 -3.09 -10.15
CA VAL A 20 10.31 -3.59 -8.88
C VAL A 20 10.58 -5.10 -8.84
N THR A 21 11.12 -5.58 -7.73
CA THR A 21 11.57 -6.97 -7.61
C THR A 21 10.43 -7.99 -7.55
N CYS A 22 9.20 -7.54 -7.24
CA CYS A 22 8.01 -8.38 -7.21
C CYS A 22 6.78 -7.66 -7.78
N LYS A 23 5.84 -8.43 -8.34
CA LYS A 23 4.51 -7.93 -8.69
C LYS A 23 3.65 -7.87 -7.42
N LEU A 24 2.85 -6.81 -7.28
CA LEU A 24 1.95 -6.61 -6.14
C LEU A 24 0.96 -7.76 -6.05
N ASP A 25 0.90 -8.39 -4.89
CA ASP A 25 -0.10 -9.38 -4.48
C ASP A 25 -0.65 -9.06 -3.09
N ASP A 26 -1.58 -9.87 -2.60
CA ASP A 26 -2.26 -9.67 -1.31
C ASP A 26 -1.33 -9.72 -0.09
N ARG A 27 -0.07 -10.13 -0.26
CA ARG A 27 0.87 -10.43 0.83
C ARG A 27 2.05 -9.47 0.87
N ASN A 28 2.37 -8.80 -0.23
CA ASN A 28 3.62 -8.04 -0.37
C ASN A 28 3.44 -6.52 -0.46
N PHE A 29 2.23 -6.00 -0.16
CA PHE A 29 1.90 -4.57 -0.29
C PHE A 29 2.91 -3.61 0.34
N MET A 30 3.37 -3.87 1.56
CA MET A 30 4.31 -2.96 2.24
C MET A 30 5.67 -2.88 1.50
N THR A 31 6.19 -4.03 1.08
CA THR A 31 7.44 -4.10 0.30
C THR A 31 7.27 -3.47 -1.08
N TRP A 32 6.15 -3.77 -1.75
CA TRP A 32 5.82 -3.17 -3.05
C TRP A 32 5.69 -1.65 -2.93
N GLN A 33 4.96 -1.16 -1.93
CA GLN A 33 4.76 0.27 -1.68
C GLN A 33 6.09 0.98 -1.48
N GLN A 34 6.99 0.41 -0.67
CA GLN A 34 8.33 0.97 -0.45
C GLN A 34 9.13 1.07 -1.76
N GLN A 35 9.17 0.00 -2.55
CA GLN A 35 9.93 -0.01 -3.81
C GLN A 35 9.35 0.94 -4.86
N VAL A 36 8.03 0.91 -5.06
CA VAL A 36 7.35 1.76 -6.03
C VAL A 36 7.47 3.24 -5.65
N THR A 37 7.30 3.58 -4.37
CA THR A 37 7.48 4.96 -3.88
C THR A 37 8.90 5.45 -4.14
N ALA A 38 9.92 4.59 -3.93
CA ALA A 38 11.31 4.95 -4.18
C ALA A 38 11.55 5.28 -5.66
N VAL A 39 11.03 4.46 -6.58
CA VAL A 39 11.18 4.70 -8.03
C VAL A 39 10.41 5.95 -8.48
N ILE A 40 9.18 6.15 -8.00
CA ILE A 40 8.38 7.36 -8.30
C ILE A 40 9.12 8.62 -7.86
N ARG A 41 9.72 8.61 -6.67
CA ARG A 41 10.52 9.75 -6.15
C ARG A 41 11.80 9.96 -6.94
N ALA A 42 12.50 8.89 -7.31
CA ALA A 42 13.74 8.97 -8.11
C ALA A 42 13.51 9.61 -9.50
N HIS A 43 12.28 9.55 -10.02
CA HIS A 43 11.91 10.14 -11.30
C HIS A 43 11.13 11.47 -11.18
N ASP A 44 11.02 12.06 -9.99
CA ASP A 44 10.24 13.29 -9.74
C ASP A 44 8.76 13.20 -10.16
N LEU A 45 8.16 12.01 -10.00
CA LEU A 45 6.80 11.70 -10.42
C LEU A 45 5.77 11.69 -9.26
N GLU A 46 6.18 11.98 -8.02
CA GLU A 46 5.29 11.92 -6.84
C GLU A 46 4.02 12.78 -7.00
N ARG A 47 4.14 13.94 -7.67
CA ARG A 47 3.00 14.82 -7.95
C ARG A 47 1.95 14.20 -8.88
N PHE A 48 2.28 13.17 -9.66
CA PHE A 48 1.32 12.52 -10.55
C PHE A 48 0.40 11.56 -9.80
N VAL A 49 0.81 11.05 -8.64
CA VAL A 49 0.04 10.06 -7.86
C VAL A 49 -0.56 10.62 -6.58
N VAL A 50 0.09 11.56 -5.90
CA VAL A 50 -0.39 12.10 -4.61
C VAL A 50 -1.26 13.35 -4.78
N ASN A 51 -0.91 14.24 -5.70
CA ASN A 51 -1.61 15.50 -5.91
C ASN A 51 -1.56 15.92 -7.39
N PRO A 52 -2.27 15.20 -8.27
CA PRO A 52 -2.20 15.42 -9.70
C PRO A 52 -2.74 16.79 -10.09
N LYS A 53 -1.87 17.63 -10.64
CA LYS A 53 -2.26 18.88 -11.31
C LYS A 53 -2.43 18.60 -12.80
N ILE A 54 -3.65 18.26 -13.19
CA ILE A 54 -4.00 17.94 -14.57
C ILE A 54 -4.28 19.24 -15.32
N PRO A 55 -3.50 19.61 -16.36
CA PRO A 55 -3.79 20.76 -17.18
C PRO A 55 -5.14 20.62 -17.90
N LEU A 56 -5.77 21.72 -18.30
CA LEU A 56 -6.95 21.65 -19.14
C LEU A 56 -6.58 21.10 -20.52
N LYS A 57 -7.35 20.13 -21.02
CA LYS A 57 -7.14 19.54 -22.35
C LYS A 57 -7.34 20.56 -23.47
N PHE A 58 -8.30 21.47 -23.31
CA PHE A 58 -8.62 22.57 -24.23
C PHE A 58 -8.66 23.87 -23.43
N LEU A 59 -8.04 24.95 -23.93
CA LEU A 59 -7.96 26.23 -23.21
C LEU A 59 -9.22 27.09 -23.43
N THR A 60 -9.82 27.01 -24.62
CA THR A 60 -11.07 27.69 -24.95
C THR A 60 -12.12 26.74 -25.54
N ALA A 61 -13.34 27.26 -25.79
CA ALA A 61 -14.38 26.50 -26.48
C ALA A 61 -14.04 26.30 -27.96
N GLU A 62 -13.44 27.31 -28.60
CA GLU A 62 -12.98 27.24 -29.99
C GLU A 62 -11.88 26.18 -30.17
N ASP A 63 -10.97 26.07 -29.19
CA ASP A 63 -9.95 25.03 -29.16
C ASP A 63 -10.57 23.64 -29.09
N ARG A 64 -11.62 23.47 -28.29
CA ARG A 64 -12.35 22.20 -28.20
C ARG A 64 -13.02 21.86 -29.52
N ASP A 65 -13.68 22.83 -30.15
CA ASP A 65 -14.44 22.62 -31.39
C ASP A 65 -13.51 22.36 -32.59
N SER A 66 -12.30 22.94 -32.57
CA SER A 66 -11.22 22.69 -33.54
C SER A 66 -10.29 21.53 -33.18
N ASN A 67 -10.50 20.90 -32.02
CA ASN A 67 -9.62 19.87 -31.43
C ASN A 67 -8.15 20.30 -31.26
N THR A 68 -7.92 21.58 -30.97
CA THR A 68 -6.61 22.15 -30.65
C THR A 68 -6.26 21.85 -29.19
N ILE A 69 -5.40 20.86 -28.96
CA ILE A 69 -5.06 20.40 -27.61
C ILE A 69 -4.00 21.32 -26.98
N ASN A 70 -4.20 21.65 -25.70
CA ASN A 70 -3.20 22.35 -24.89
C ASN A 70 -1.86 21.57 -24.89
N PRO A 71 -0.74 22.19 -25.33
CA PRO A 71 0.58 21.56 -25.29
C PRO A 71 0.98 21.08 -23.89
N GLU A 72 0.60 21.79 -22.83
CA GLU A 72 0.88 21.39 -21.46
C GLU A 72 0.15 20.10 -21.08
N TYR A 73 -1.12 19.95 -21.50
CA TYR A 73 -1.87 18.71 -21.31
C TYR A 73 -1.16 17.55 -22.01
N THR A 74 -0.70 17.74 -23.25
CA THR A 74 -0.02 16.69 -24.02
C THR A 74 1.28 16.23 -23.34
N VAL A 75 2.06 17.17 -22.81
CA VAL A 75 3.31 16.84 -22.07
C VAL A 75 2.99 16.12 -20.76
N TRP A 76 1.96 16.56 -20.05
CA TRP A 76 1.51 15.91 -18.82
C TRP A 76 1.00 14.48 -19.08
N ASP A 77 0.14 14.31 -20.07
CA ASP A 77 -0.53 13.06 -20.43
C ASP A 77 0.49 11.98 -20.86
N ARG A 78 1.55 12.37 -21.57
CA ARG A 78 2.67 11.46 -21.90
C ARG A 78 3.39 10.95 -20.66
N LYS A 79 3.67 11.82 -19.69
CA LYS A 79 4.34 11.43 -18.44
C LYS A 79 3.44 10.55 -17.56
N ASP A 80 2.16 10.91 -17.46
CA ASP A 80 1.16 10.12 -16.74
C ASP A 80 0.97 8.74 -17.40
N SER A 81 0.86 8.67 -18.73
CA SER A 81 0.71 7.41 -19.47
C SER A 81 1.91 6.47 -19.28
N LEU A 82 3.13 7.04 -19.27
CA LEU A 82 4.33 6.27 -18.99
C LEU A 82 4.27 5.69 -17.57
N LEU A 83 3.97 6.52 -16.56
CA LEU A 83 3.85 6.08 -15.17
C LEU A 83 2.72 5.05 -14.98
N PHE A 84 1.58 5.25 -15.65
CA PHE A 84 0.44 4.34 -15.64
C PHE A 84 0.83 2.96 -16.18
N SER A 85 1.46 2.91 -17.35
CA SER A 85 1.91 1.66 -17.97
C SER A 85 2.93 0.92 -17.10
N TRP A 86 3.86 1.66 -16.47
CA TRP A 86 4.81 1.07 -15.54
C TRP A 86 4.13 0.56 -14.28
N LEU A 87 3.24 1.33 -13.65
CA LEU A 87 2.48 0.89 -12.48
C LEU A 87 1.74 -0.42 -12.78
N LEU A 88 1.03 -0.51 -13.90
CA LEU A 88 0.37 -1.76 -14.33
C LEU A 88 1.34 -2.95 -14.40
N SER A 89 2.56 -2.74 -14.93
CA SER A 89 3.57 -3.79 -15.02
C SER A 89 4.03 -4.32 -13.66
N THR A 90 3.90 -3.51 -12.60
CA THR A 90 4.22 -3.89 -11.21
C THR A 90 3.09 -4.61 -10.49
N LEU A 91 1.90 -4.76 -11.10
CA LEU A 91 0.76 -5.42 -10.50
C LEU A 91 0.66 -6.88 -10.96
N SER A 92 0.24 -7.78 -10.07
CA SER A 92 -0.19 -9.13 -10.47
C SER A 92 -1.52 -9.08 -11.20
N GLU A 93 -1.85 -10.15 -11.94
CA GLU A 93 -3.11 -10.23 -12.72
C GLU A 93 -4.35 -10.06 -11.84
N SER A 94 -4.33 -10.60 -10.61
CA SER A 94 -5.44 -10.45 -9.66
C SER A 94 -5.67 -9.00 -9.29
N ILE A 95 -4.61 -8.22 -9.05
CA ILE A 95 -4.72 -6.80 -8.73
C ILE A 95 -5.04 -5.98 -9.98
N GLN A 96 -4.50 -6.33 -11.15
CA GLN A 96 -4.82 -5.65 -12.42
C GLN A 96 -6.32 -5.69 -12.72
N ALA A 97 -7.01 -6.80 -12.41
CA ALA A 97 -8.45 -6.92 -12.59
C ALA A 97 -9.26 -5.85 -11.83
N HIS A 98 -8.71 -5.30 -10.73
CA HIS A 98 -9.37 -4.27 -9.93
C HIS A 98 -9.17 -2.85 -10.47
N VAL A 99 -8.19 -2.62 -11.34
CA VAL A 99 -7.83 -1.28 -11.86
C VAL A 99 -8.17 -1.07 -13.33
N VAL A 100 -8.95 -1.97 -13.93
CA VAL A 100 -9.29 -1.94 -15.37
C VAL A 100 -9.98 -0.64 -15.80
N SER A 101 -10.73 0.02 -14.91
CA SER A 101 -11.41 1.28 -15.19
C SER A 101 -10.53 2.52 -15.03
N CYS A 102 -9.32 2.38 -14.49
CA CYS A 102 -8.41 3.50 -14.28
C CYS A 102 -7.86 3.99 -15.63
N ARG A 103 -7.69 5.31 -15.74
CA ARG A 103 -7.14 6.00 -16.91
C ARG A 103 -5.85 6.73 -16.61
N HIS A 104 -5.64 7.11 -15.35
CA HIS A 104 -4.49 7.88 -14.90
C HIS A 104 -3.78 7.23 -13.74
N SER A 105 -2.48 7.52 -13.59
CA SER A 105 -1.61 6.87 -12.59
C SER A 105 -2.10 7.06 -11.14
N TYR A 106 -2.61 8.25 -10.80
CA TYR A 106 -3.18 8.50 -9.46
C TYR A 106 -4.37 7.59 -9.13
N GLN A 107 -5.16 7.19 -10.14
CA GLN A 107 -6.32 6.33 -9.89
C GLN A 107 -5.89 4.91 -9.53
N ILE A 108 -4.85 4.39 -10.18
CA ILE A 108 -4.23 3.10 -9.79
C ILE A 108 -3.70 3.21 -8.37
N TRP A 109 -2.95 4.29 -8.09
CA TRP A 109 -2.36 4.54 -6.79
C TRP A 109 -3.42 4.54 -5.68
N ASP A 110 -4.44 5.39 -5.81
CA ASP A 110 -5.50 5.51 -4.82
C ASP A 110 -6.26 4.20 -4.62
N LEU A 111 -6.64 3.52 -5.70
CA LEU A 111 -7.42 2.28 -5.62
C LEU A 111 -6.63 1.16 -4.93
N VAL A 112 -5.36 1.00 -5.29
CA VAL A 112 -4.47 0.03 -4.64
C VAL A 112 -4.33 0.34 -3.15
N PHE A 113 -4.05 1.59 -2.78
CA PHE A 113 -3.93 1.97 -1.38
C PHE A 113 -5.22 1.77 -0.60
N GLN A 114 -6.37 2.13 -1.17
CA GLN A 114 -7.68 1.92 -0.55
C GLN A 114 -7.97 0.43 -0.35
N HIS A 115 -7.68 -0.40 -1.35
CA HIS A 115 -7.88 -1.84 -1.29
C HIS A 115 -7.08 -2.46 -0.15
N PHE A 116 -5.77 -2.19 -0.10
CA PHE A 116 -4.90 -2.76 0.92
C PHE A 116 -5.10 -2.16 2.31
N HIS A 117 -5.49 -0.89 2.43
CA HIS A 117 -5.90 -0.30 3.70
C HIS A 117 -7.14 -0.99 4.25
N SER A 118 -8.12 -1.27 3.39
CA SER A 118 -9.33 -2.00 3.76
C SER A 118 -9.00 -3.43 4.22
N LEU A 119 -8.20 -4.16 3.43
CA LEU A 119 -7.76 -5.52 3.80
C LEU A 119 -7.00 -5.54 5.14
N THR A 120 -6.13 -4.56 5.35
CA THR A 120 -5.35 -4.41 6.59
C THR A 120 -6.28 -4.22 7.79
N LYS A 121 -7.31 -3.37 7.67
CA LYS A 121 -8.33 -3.17 8.71
C LYS A 121 -9.13 -4.44 9.01
N VAL A 122 -9.58 -5.15 7.97
CA VAL A 122 -10.32 -6.41 8.13
C VAL A 122 -9.45 -7.46 8.81
N LYS A 123 -8.19 -7.60 8.39
CA LYS A 123 -7.23 -8.53 9.00
C LYS A 123 -6.95 -8.17 10.46
N ALA A 124 -6.79 -6.88 10.77
CA ALA A 124 -6.63 -6.44 12.16
C ALA A 124 -7.87 -6.79 13.00
N ALA A 125 -9.07 -6.53 12.51
CA ALA A 125 -10.32 -6.88 13.21
C ALA A 125 -10.45 -8.39 13.45
N GLN A 126 -10.10 -9.20 12.46
CA GLN A 126 -10.11 -10.66 12.57
C GLN A 126 -9.10 -11.16 13.61
N LEU A 127 -7.89 -10.61 13.62
CA LEU A 127 -6.86 -10.97 14.60
C LEU A 127 -7.24 -10.54 16.03
N HIS A 128 -7.87 -9.38 16.19
CA HIS A 128 -8.41 -8.93 17.47
C HIS A 128 -9.51 -9.86 17.99
N LEU A 129 -10.40 -10.30 17.10
CA LEU A 129 -11.43 -11.29 17.45
C LEU A 129 -10.80 -12.62 17.87
N GLU A 130 -9.81 -13.10 17.12
CA GLU A 130 -9.10 -14.33 17.46
C GLU A 130 -8.41 -14.22 18.82
N LEU A 131 -7.74 -13.10 19.09
CA LEU A 131 -7.06 -12.82 20.35
C LEU A 131 -8.03 -12.84 21.54
N ARG A 132 -9.23 -12.28 21.40
CA ARG A 132 -10.25 -12.27 22.47
C ARG A 132 -10.88 -13.63 22.71
N MET A 133 -11.02 -14.43 21.66
CA MET A 133 -11.68 -15.74 21.72
C MET A 133 -10.73 -16.88 22.08
N ILE A 134 -9.42 -16.63 22.08
CA ILE A 134 -8.43 -17.68 22.34
C ILE A 134 -8.55 -18.20 23.78
N LYS A 135 -8.71 -19.52 23.89
CA LYS A 135 -8.69 -20.25 25.16
C LYS A 135 -7.55 -21.26 25.15
N LYS A 136 -6.92 -21.49 26.30
CA LYS A 136 -5.95 -22.59 26.47
C LYS A 136 -6.60 -23.93 26.12
N GLY A 137 -7.77 -24.21 26.71
CA GLY A 137 -8.46 -25.48 26.56
C GLY A 137 -7.55 -26.65 26.95
N THR A 138 -7.50 -27.67 26.10
CA THR A 138 -6.65 -28.86 26.26
C THR A 138 -5.20 -28.67 25.81
N ARG A 139 -4.84 -27.50 25.26
CA ARG A 139 -3.46 -27.20 24.81
C ARG A 139 -2.53 -27.06 26.01
N SER A 140 -1.24 -27.28 25.78
CA SER A 140 -0.20 -26.93 26.75
C SER A 140 -0.13 -25.40 26.94
N CYS A 141 0.40 -24.96 28.08
CA CYS A 141 0.62 -23.52 28.32
C CYS A 141 1.56 -22.91 27.27
N SER A 142 2.60 -23.64 26.87
CA SER A 142 3.57 -23.17 25.87
C SER A 142 2.92 -22.95 24.50
N GLU A 143 2.08 -23.89 24.03
CA GLU A 143 1.37 -23.73 22.75
C GLU A 143 0.37 -22.57 22.78
N TYR A 144 -0.32 -22.41 23.91
CA TYR A 144 -1.27 -21.30 24.12
C TYR A 144 -0.56 -19.94 24.06
N LEU A 145 0.52 -19.77 24.82
CA LEU A 145 1.30 -18.53 24.84
C LEU A 145 1.95 -18.25 23.49
N LEU A 146 2.50 -19.27 22.82
CA LEU A 146 3.08 -19.11 21.49
C LEU A 146 2.05 -18.59 20.48
N ARG A 147 0.81 -19.14 20.49
CA ARG A 147 -0.24 -18.68 19.60
C ARG A 147 -0.62 -17.22 19.85
N ILE A 148 -0.73 -16.81 21.12
CA ILE A 148 -0.98 -15.41 21.50
C ILE A 148 0.12 -14.50 20.96
N SER A 149 1.39 -14.85 21.20
CA SER A 149 2.53 -14.08 20.70
C SER A 149 2.48 -13.94 19.17
N THR A 150 2.19 -15.02 18.44
CA THR A 150 2.04 -14.95 16.98
C THR A 150 0.93 -14.00 16.55
N ILE A 151 -0.23 -14.02 17.21
CA ILE A 151 -1.35 -13.11 16.87
C ILE A 151 -0.95 -11.65 17.14
N ILE A 152 -0.24 -11.38 18.24
CA ILE A 152 0.24 -10.04 18.59
C ILE A 152 1.30 -9.55 17.60
N GLU A 153 2.24 -10.40 17.20
CA GLU A 153 3.23 -10.09 16.16
C GLU A 153 2.55 -9.79 14.82
N MET A 154 1.52 -10.57 14.45
CA MET A 154 0.72 -10.32 13.25
C MET A 154 -0.04 -8.99 13.35
N LEU A 155 -0.62 -8.66 14.51
CA LEU A 155 -1.29 -7.38 14.77
C LEU A 155 -0.33 -6.19 14.66
N ALA A 156 0.89 -6.32 15.19
CA ALA A 156 1.94 -5.31 15.04
C ALA A 156 2.33 -5.14 13.55
N SER A 157 2.47 -6.25 12.80
CA SER A 157 2.83 -6.21 11.38
C SER A 157 1.79 -5.51 10.49
N VAL A 158 0.52 -5.47 10.90
CA VAL A 158 -0.57 -4.75 10.19
C VAL A 158 -0.83 -3.36 10.77
N GLY A 159 0.06 -2.84 11.63
CA GLY A 159 -0.04 -1.50 12.20
C GLY A 159 -1.08 -1.34 13.32
N SER A 160 -1.51 -2.43 13.94
CA SER A 160 -2.46 -2.43 15.07
C SER A 160 -1.86 -3.10 16.32
N PRO A 161 -0.77 -2.56 16.91
CA PRO A 161 -0.13 -3.19 18.07
C PRO A 161 -1.05 -3.26 19.29
N VAL A 162 -0.88 -4.32 20.09
CA VAL A 162 -1.63 -4.58 21.33
C VAL A 162 -0.84 -4.04 22.52
N SER A 163 -1.52 -3.40 23.48
CA SER A 163 -0.84 -2.90 24.67
C SER A 163 -0.38 -4.06 25.58
N PRO A 164 0.70 -3.90 26.38
CA PRO A 164 1.12 -4.93 27.33
C PRO A 164 0.02 -5.32 28.34
N TYR A 165 -0.85 -4.37 28.69
CA TYR A 165 -2.00 -4.60 29.57
C TYR A 165 -3.05 -5.48 28.89
N GLU A 166 -3.46 -5.14 27.67
CA GLU A 166 -4.42 -5.92 26.87
C GLU A 166 -3.90 -7.33 26.58
N HIS A 167 -2.58 -7.47 26.35
CA HIS A 167 -1.92 -8.75 26.22
C HIS A 167 -2.09 -9.61 27.48
N ALA A 168 -1.80 -9.05 28.67
CA ALA A 168 -1.96 -9.75 29.93
C ALA A 168 -3.42 -10.14 30.19
N GLU A 169 -4.37 -9.26 29.89
CA GLU A 169 -5.80 -9.55 30.03
C GLU A 169 -6.26 -10.69 29.12
N CYS A 170 -5.77 -10.75 27.88
CA CYS A 170 -6.10 -11.83 26.95
C CYS A 170 -5.54 -13.18 27.41
N ILE A 171 -4.31 -13.21 27.95
CA ILE A 171 -3.72 -14.42 28.53
C ILE A 171 -4.57 -14.90 29.71
N ILE A 172 -4.84 -14.02 30.68
CA ILE A 172 -5.58 -14.40 31.90
C ILE A 172 -7.01 -14.83 31.55
N GLY A 173 -7.67 -14.08 30.66
CA GLY A 173 -9.04 -14.35 30.23
C GLY A 173 -9.23 -15.66 29.48
N GLY A 174 -8.16 -16.27 28.95
CA GLY A 174 -8.20 -17.54 28.25
C GLY A 174 -7.78 -18.77 29.06
N LEU A 175 -7.38 -18.59 30.32
CA LEU A 175 -7.02 -19.69 31.22
C LEU A 175 -8.29 -20.40 31.75
N PRO A 176 -8.22 -21.73 32.01
CA PRO A 176 -9.29 -22.44 32.67
C PRO A 176 -9.44 -22.03 34.15
N PRO A 177 -10.62 -22.25 34.77
CA PRO A 177 -10.90 -21.85 36.16
C PRO A 177 -9.95 -22.47 37.20
N GLU A 178 -9.30 -23.58 36.87
CA GLU A 178 -8.29 -24.23 37.72
C GLU A 178 -7.06 -23.34 37.99
N TYR A 179 -6.85 -22.30 37.17
CA TYR A 179 -5.81 -21.30 37.36
C TYR A 179 -6.30 -20.03 38.07
N ASP A 180 -7.62 -19.78 38.16
CA ASP A 180 -8.21 -18.55 38.73
C ASP A 180 -7.92 -18.37 40.23
N SER A 181 -7.73 -19.47 40.96
CA SER A 181 -7.44 -19.47 42.39
C SER A 181 -6.14 -18.73 42.76
N ASN A 182 -5.20 -18.58 41.82
CA ASN A 182 -3.93 -17.88 42.03
C ASN A 182 -3.95 -16.39 41.62
N PHE A 183 -4.86 -15.96 40.75
CA PHE A 183 -4.87 -14.59 40.20
C PHE A 183 -5.80 -13.60 40.91
N ARG A 184 -6.75 -14.09 41.73
CA ARG A 184 -7.67 -13.22 42.49
C ARG A 184 -6.97 -12.28 43.49
N ASN A 185 -5.74 -12.55 43.90
CA ASN A 185 -4.98 -11.69 44.81
C ASN A 185 -4.34 -10.46 44.15
N TYR A 186 -4.31 -10.38 42.80
CA TYR A 186 -3.66 -9.27 42.07
C TYR A 186 -4.63 -8.25 41.46
N ARG A 187 -5.95 -8.51 41.49
CA ARG A 187 -6.99 -7.58 40.98
C ARG A 187 -7.50 -6.56 42.00
N LEU A 188 -7.01 -6.59 43.24
CA LEU A 188 -7.46 -5.75 44.36
C LEU A 188 -6.40 -4.77 44.90
N CYS A 189 -5.30 -4.56 44.18
CA CYS A 189 -4.29 -3.55 44.50
C CYS A 189 -4.15 -2.56 43.35
#